data_AF-A0A813E816-F1
#
_entry.id   AF-A0A813E816-F1
#
_cell.length_a   1.000
_cell.length_b   1.000
_cell.length_c   1.000
_cell.angle_alpha   90.00
_cell.angle_beta   90.00
_cell.angle_gamma   90.00
#
_symmetry.space_group_name_H-M   'P 1'
#
loop_
_entity.id
_entity.type
_entity.pdbx_description
1 polymer ?
#
loop_
_entity_poly.entity_id
_entity_poly.type
_entity_poly.pdbx_seq_one_letter_code
_entity_poly.pdbx_strand_id
1 'polypeptide(L)'
;AGLEVSIISLSAAARACETGRKWELSLHWLRNAGSFAGSRWQDTLRRLRELSPQELSQVVRAQAKSAELSRTSVLVVQAARPRLEEFRPRELATLIWSFATAAAVDTTFLHDASSQVASQLDSGSGGGLSLRGLADFAWALGASSSFGAAEAEELLPLWESVQRELLRRLQERAPEDFASKAPAEVADFASKVLVVLSACNLSGFLLDGTVQLARQTLLSLGRALQRLRAPQRSETPGLAEWQRAEGPATPGQPRVVLDLADMLVVQKPPGWQVDDGKDEPDPDAGRGGERLSSFVQSLLPVKRWPILGETTHQRGFIHRLDVPTSGLILVAKTYDAYYDLQLQLVTGKMPREYVVLCHGWVNPKRREIQARVQWGAHGRDAASSVSLSGRPSRTKLKVLAHALLGGQAFSLLAIRI
;
A
#
# COMPACT_ATOMS: atom_id res chain seq x y z
N ALA A 1 0.67 -31.39 20.22
CA ALA A 1 1.35 -30.60 21.26
C ALA A 1 0.64 -29.26 21.34
N GLY A 2 0.15 -28.89 22.52
CA GLY A 2 -0.70 -27.72 22.73
C GLY A 2 0.03 -26.41 22.43
N LEU A 3 -0.63 -25.53 21.69
CA LEU A 3 -0.22 -24.14 21.49
C LEU A 3 -1.22 -23.28 22.26
N GLU A 4 -0.70 -22.42 23.14
CA GLU A 4 -1.50 -21.42 23.86
C GLU A 4 -2.20 -20.49 22.87
N VAL A 5 -3.52 -20.48 22.92
CA VAL A 5 -4.32 -19.47 22.23
C VAL A 5 -4.02 -18.13 22.89
N SER A 6 -3.50 -17.16 22.14
CA SER A 6 -3.23 -15.84 22.72
C SER A 6 -4.55 -15.20 23.20
N ILE A 7 -4.54 -14.57 24.37
CA ILE A 7 -5.68 -13.85 24.97
C ILE A 7 -6.27 -12.81 24.00
N ILE A 8 -5.45 -12.29 23.07
CA ILE A 8 -5.82 -11.29 22.06
C ILE A 8 -6.77 -11.87 21.00
N SER A 9 -6.50 -13.08 20.48
CA SER A 9 -7.36 -13.78 19.51
C SER A 9 -8.78 -13.99 20.04
N LEU A 10 -8.86 -14.35 21.32
CA LEU A 10 -10.11 -14.62 22.03
C LEU A 10 -10.93 -13.36 22.27
N SER A 11 -10.25 -12.26 22.63
CA SER A 11 -10.86 -10.95 22.81
C SER A 11 -11.45 -10.41 21.51
N ALA A 12 -10.77 -10.60 20.38
CA ALA A 12 -11.24 -10.15 19.06
C ALA A 12 -12.44 -10.96 18.54
N ALA A 13 -12.42 -12.29 18.71
CA ALA A 13 -13.55 -13.16 18.38
C ALA A 13 -14.78 -12.86 19.27
N ALA A 14 -14.55 -12.68 20.58
CA ALA A 14 -15.58 -12.27 21.55
C ALA A 14 -16.22 -10.93 21.16
N ARG A 15 -15.42 -9.91 20.83
CA ARG A 15 -15.92 -8.59 20.43
C ARG A 15 -16.68 -8.59 19.10
N ALA A 16 -16.27 -9.43 18.15
CA ALA A 16 -16.99 -9.64 16.90
C ALA A 16 -18.36 -10.33 17.13
N CYS A 17 -18.41 -11.31 18.02
CA CYS A 17 -19.67 -11.99 18.37
C CYS A 17 -20.56 -11.15 19.31
N GLU A 18 -20.00 -10.28 20.15
CA GLU A 18 -20.73 -9.28 20.94
C GLU A 18 -21.50 -8.33 20.04
N THR A 19 -20.88 -7.89 18.94
CA THR A 19 -21.51 -6.98 17.97
C THR A 19 -22.73 -7.64 17.28
N GLY A 20 -22.73 -8.97 17.15
CA GLY A 20 -23.85 -9.77 16.63
C GLY A 20 -24.72 -10.47 17.69
N ARG A 21 -24.48 -10.23 18.99
CA ARG A 21 -25.14 -10.91 20.13
C ARG A 21 -25.05 -12.45 20.14
N LYS A 22 -24.06 -13.06 19.48
CA LYS A 22 -23.86 -14.53 19.38
C LYS A 22 -22.73 -15.05 20.28
N TRP A 23 -22.85 -14.80 21.58
CA TRP A 23 -21.84 -15.10 22.61
C TRP A 23 -21.46 -16.59 22.72
N GLU A 24 -22.39 -17.49 22.42
CA GLU A 24 -22.19 -18.96 22.47
C GLU A 24 -21.19 -19.47 21.43
N LEU A 25 -21.07 -18.78 20.30
CA LEU A 25 -20.19 -19.13 19.18
C LEU A 25 -18.74 -18.75 19.51
N SER A 26 -18.55 -17.58 20.14
CA SER A 26 -17.28 -17.19 20.74
C SER A 26 -16.83 -18.13 21.85
N LEU A 27 -17.73 -18.51 22.76
CA LEU A 27 -17.41 -19.47 23.83
C LEU A 27 -17.05 -20.86 23.29
N HIS A 28 -17.68 -21.29 22.21
CA HIS A 28 -17.35 -22.55 21.57
C HIS A 28 -15.94 -22.53 20.95
N TRP A 29 -15.56 -21.42 20.31
CA TRP A 29 -14.22 -21.25 19.73
C TRP A 29 -13.15 -21.09 20.82
N LEU A 30 -13.45 -20.32 21.86
CA LEU A 30 -12.67 -20.16 23.09
C LEU A 30 -12.30 -21.50 23.75
N ARG A 31 -13.26 -22.44 23.79
CA ARG A 31 -13.09 -23.73 24.48
C ARG A 31 -12.38 -24.80 23.67
N ASN A 32 -12.33 -24.67 22.34
CA ASN A 32 -12.04 -25.82 21.45
C ASN A 32 -10.90 -25.61 20.45
N ALA A 33 -10.11 -24.54 20.59
CA ALA A 33 -9.02 -24.17 19.67
C ALA A 33 -7.88 -25.22 19.49
N GLY A 34 -7.91 -26.35 20.22
CA GLY A 34 -6.86 -27.37 20.22
C GLY A 34 -7.08 -28.61 19.34
N SER A 35 -8.31 -28.95 18.92
CA SER A 35 -8.53 -30.04 17.94
C SER A 35 -9.94 -30.03 17.31
N PHE A 36 -9.98 -29.99 15.98
CA PHE A 36 -11.19 -30.23 15.19
C PHE A 36 -11.22 -31.70 14.73
N ALA A 37 -11.93 -32.54 15.48
CA ALA A 37 -12.31 -33.89 15.06
C ALA A 37 -13.79 -33.92 14.60
N GLY A 38 -14.14 -34.87 13.73
CA GLY A 38 -15.33 -34.90 12.86
C GLY A 38 -16.63 -34.27 13.37
N SER A 39 -17.13 -34.62 14.57
CA SER A 39 -18.39 -34.06 15.09
C SER A 39 -18.31 -32.54 15.39
N ARG A 40 -17.13 -32.03 15.78
CA ARG A 40 -16.90 -30.60 16.05
C ARG A 40 -16.79 -29.77 14.77
N TRP A 41 -16.27 -30.38 13.70
CA TRP A 41 -16.22 -29.77 12.37
C TRP A 41 -17.63 -29.46 11.86
N GLN A 42 -18.53 -30.43 11.98
CA GLN A 42 -19.92 -30.27 11.55
C GLN A 42 -20.71 -29.27 12.38
N ASP A 43 -20.52 -29.24 13.71
CA ASP A 43 -21.18 -28.25 14.57
C ASP A 43 -20.70 -26.82 14.27
N THR A 44 -19.39 -26.64 14.07
CA THR A 44 -18.82 -25.33 13.72
C THR A 44 -19.28 -24.87 12.35
N LEU A 45 -19.32 -25.77 11.35
CA LEU A 45 -19.85 -25.45 10.02
C LEU A 45 -21.33 -25.02 10.09
N ARG A 46 -22.14 -25.73 10.87
CA ARG A 46 -23.57 -25.38 11.07
C ARG A 46 -23.71 -23.98 11.65
N ARG A 47 -22.97 -23.69 12.73
CA ARG A 47 -22.92 -22.38 13.38
C ARG A 47 -22.48 -21.26 12.43
N LEU A 48 -21.48 -21.50 11.59
CA LEU A 48 -21.05 -20.53 10.57
C LEU A 48 -22.14 -20.26 9.52
N ARG A 49 -22.92 -21.28 9.13
CA ARG A 49 -24.05 -21.15 8.20
C ARG A 49 -25.25 -20.41 8.80
N GLU A 50 -25.33 -20.28 10.12
CA GLU A 50 -26.35 -19.49 10.82
C GLU A 50 -25.97 -18.00 10.94
N LEU A 51 -24.73 -17.64 10.62
CA LEU A 51 -24.31 -16.25 10.58
C LEU A 51 -24.88 -15.56 9.33
N SER A 52 -25.32 -14.32 9.51
CA SER A 52 -25.60 -13.44 8.37
C SER A 52 -24.30 -13.15 7.59
N PRO A 53 -24.40 -12.77 6.30
CA PRO A 53 -23.24 -12.37 5.50
C PRO A 53 -22.32 -11.33 6.19
N GLN A 54 -22.95 -10.33 6.82
CA GLN A 54 -22.24 -9.31 7.59
C GLN A 54 -21.49 -9.90 8.78
N GLU A 55 -22.15 -10.71 9.63
CA GLU A 55 -21.53 -11.35 10.79
C GLU A 55 -20.37 -12.26 10.39
N LEU A 56 -20.58 -13.10 9.36
CA LEU A 56 -19.54 -13.99 8.85
C LEU A 56 -18.32 -13.19 8.39
N SER A 57 -18.52 -12.12 7.61
CA SER A 57 -17.41 -11.28 7.14
C SER A 57 -16.61 -10.66 8.29
N GLN A 58 -17.25 -10.25 9.40
CA GLN A 58 -16.55 -9.69 10.56
C GLN A 58 -15.77 -10.76 11.33
N VAL A 59 -16.32 -11.96 11.48
CA VAL A 59 -15.64 -13.10 12.11
C VAL A 59 -14.38 -13.44 11.33
N VAL A 60 -14.49 -13.61 10.02
CA VAL A 60 -13.37 -13.95 9.13
C VAL A 60 -12.30 -12.86 9.17
N ARG A 61 -12.69 -11.58 9.21
CA ARG A 61 -11.76 -10.46 9.37
C ARG A 61 -11.00 -10.48 10.69
N ALA A 62 -11.68 -10.82 11.79
CA ALA A 62 -11.02 -10.95 13.09
C ALA A 62 -10.00 -12.10 13.06
N GLN A 63 -10.36 -13.24 12.48
CA GLN A 63 -9.46 -14.40 12.35
C GLN A 63 -8.24 -14.11 11.47
N ALA A 64 -8.40 -13.33 10.40
CA ALA A 64 -7.28 -12.95 9.55
C ALA A 64 -6.27 -12.07 10.31
N LYS A 65 -6.75 -11.12 11.12
CA LYS A 65 -5.90 -10.25 11.94
C LYS A 65 -5.16 -11.00 13.05
N SER A 66 -5.71 -12.12 13.52
CA SER A 66 -5.08 -12.98 14.53
C SER A 66 -4.29 -14.14 13.94
N ALA A 67 -4.10 -14.20 12.61
CA ALA A 67 -3.42 -15.30 11.90
C ALA A 67 -4.04 -16.70 12.10
N GLU A 68 -5.30 -16.79 12.53
CA GLU A 68 -5.99 -18.05 12.80
C GLU A 68 -6.85 -18.53 11.61
N LEU A 69 -7.17 -17.65 10.66
CA LEU A 69 -8.06 -17.98 9.53
C LEU A 69 -7.54 -19.16 8.70
N SER A 70 -6.22 -19.34 8.58
CA SER A 70 -5.63 -20.49 7.88
C SER A 70 -6.11 -21.86 8.40
N ARG A 71 -6.53 -21.94 9.68
CA ARG A 71 -7.02 -23.19 10.29
C ARG A 71 -8.50 -23.46 10.03
N THR A 72 -9.29 -22.43 9.76
CA THR A 72 -10.75 -22.53 9.57
C THR A 72 -11.21 -22.11 8.18
N SER A 73 -10.28 -21.80 7.27
CA SER A 73 -10.58 -21.32 5.92
C SER A 73 -11.53 -22.24 5.16
N VAL A 74 -11.29 -23.56 5.21
CA VAL A 74 -12.16 -24.55 4.56
C VAL A 74 -13.60 -24.49 5.08
N LEU A 75 -13.79 -24.32 6.39
CA LEU A 75 -15.13 -24.18 7.00
C LEU A 75 -15.82 -22.89 6.53
N VAL A 76 -15.06 -21.80 6.46
CA VAL A 76 -15.57 -20.51 5.98
C VAL A 76 -15.99 -20.61 4.52
N VAL A 77 -15.16 -21.23 3.65
CA VAL A 77 -15.50 -21.48 2.25
C VAL A 77 -16.77 -22.32 2.14
N GLN A 78 -16.88 -23.42 2.89
CA GLN A 78 -18.06 -24.28 2.89
C GLN A 78 -19.34 -23.61 3.43
N ALA A 79 -19.20 -22.56 4.24
CA ALA A 79 -20.32 -21.77 4.76
C ALA A 79 -20.72 -20.63 3.82
N ALA A 80 -19.74 -19.93 3.23
CA ALA A 80 -19.95 -18.74 2.41
C ALA A 80 -20.26 -19.05 0.95
N ARG A 81 -19.53 -19.99 0.33
CA ARG A 81 -19.59 -20.26 -1.11
C ARG A 81 -21.01 -20.54 -1.64
N PRO A 82 -21.87 -21.34 -0.96
CA PRO A 82 -23.22 -21.64 -1.46
C PRO A 82 -24.18 -20.46 -1.50
N ARG A 83 -23.81 -19.32 -0.91
CA ARG A 83 -24.69 -18.16 -0.71
C ARG A 83 -23.98 -16.83 -0.99
N LEU A 84 -22.96 -16.84 -1.85
CA LEU A 84 -22.19 -15.63 -2.20
C LEU A 84 -23.08 -14.50 -2.71
N GLU A 85 -24.18 -14.83 -3.38
CA GLU A 85 -25.18 -13.89 -3.87
C GLU A 85 -25.90 -13.07 -2.78
N GLU A 86 -25.97 -13.60 -1.55
CA GLU A 86 -26.55 -12.90 -0.40
C GLU A 86 -25.61 -11.81 0.16
N PHE A 87 -24.31 -11.88 -0.16
CA PHE A 87 -23.31 -10.95 0.37
C PHE A 87 -23.33 -9.64 -0.41
N ARG A 88 -23.25 -8.53 0.34
CA ARG A 88 -23.04 -7.20 -0.24
C ARG A 88 -21.58 -7.04 -0.70
N PRO A 89 -21.29 -6.10 -1.62
CA PRO A 89 -19.92 -5.90 -2.13
C PRO A 89 -18.90 -5.68 -1.01
N ARG A 90 -19.28 -4.94 0.04
CA ARG A 90 -18.43 -4.67 1.20
C ARG A 90 -18.06 -5.94 1.98
N GLU A 91 -18.98 -6.88 2.10
CA GLU A 91 -18.80 -8.12 2.85
C GLU A 91 -17.94 -9.09 2.06
N LEU A 92 -18.19 -9.22 0.74
CA LEU A 92 -17.33 -9.95 -0.19
C LEU A 92 -15.90 -9.41 -0.20
N ALA A 93 -15.72 -8.09 -0.33
CA ALA A 93 -14.40 -7.46 -0.25
C ALA A 93 -13.70 -7.75 1.08
N THR A 94 -14.46 -7.80 2.19
CA THR A 94 -13.91 -8.15 3.51
C THR A 94 -13.48 -9.61 3.56
N LEU A 95 -14.25 -10.55 3.01
CA LEU A 95 -13.86 -11.96 2.91
C LEU A 95 -12.57 -12.12 2.10
N ILE A 96 -12.53 -11.55 0.90
CA ILE A 96 -11.39 -11.62 -0.03
C ILE A 96 -10.14 -11.02 0.62
N TRP A 97 -10.26 -9.84 1.23
CA TRP A 97 -9.18 -9.23 2.00
C TRP A 97 -8.69 -10.12 3.13
N SER A 98 -9.60 -10.78 3.85
CA SER A 98 -9.25 -11.62 5.00
C SER A 98 -8.50 -12.88 4.56
N PHE A 99 -8.94 -13.54 3.49
CA PHE A 99 -8.27 -14.70 2.92
C PHE A 99 -6.88 -14.35 2.37
N ALA A 100 -6.77 -13.23 1.64
CA ALA A 100 -5.50 -12.72 1.15
C ALA A 100 -4.54 -12.35 2.29
N THR A 101 -5.05 -11.70 3.34
CA THR A 101 -4.26 -11.28 4.51
C THR A 101 -3.79 -12.48 5.33
N ALA A 102 -4.61 -13.52 5.48
CA ALA A 102 -4.25 -14.69 6.28
C ALA A 102 -3.40 -15.73 5.54
N ALA A 103 -3.05 -15.46 4.27
CA ALA A 103 -2.42 -16.44 3.38
C ALA A 103 -3.21 -17.75 3.23
N ALA A 104 -4.51 -17.71 3.49
CA ALA A 104 -5.40 -18.86 3.46
C ALA A 104 -6.01 -19.01 2.05
N VAL A 105 -5.18 -18.97 1.02
CA VAL A 105 -5.62 -18.78 -0.38
C VAL A 105 -6.37 -20.02 -0.87
N ASP A 106 -7.69 -19.89 -1.04
CA ASP A 106 -8.54 -20.79 -1.82
C ASP A 106 -8.86 -20.06 -3.12
N THR A 107 -8.11 -20.37 -4.19
CA THR A 107 -8.16 -19.64 -5.47
C THR A 107 -9.55 -19.69 -6.10
N THR A 108 -10.22 -20.83 -6.03
CA THR A 108 -11.58 -21.01 -6.54
C THR A 108 -12.58 -20.15 -5.77
N PHE A 109 -12.54 -20.15 -4.44
CA PHE A 109 -13.42 -19.30 -3.63
C PHE A 109 -13.17 -17.82 -3.87
N LEU A 110 -11.89 -17.41 -3.98
CA LEU A 110 -11.52 -16.03 -4.27
C LEU A 110 -12.02 -15.60 -5.66
N HIS A 111 -11.92 -16.47 -6.65
CA HIS A 111 -12.48 -16.23 -7.98
C HIS A 111 -14.00 -16.08 -7.94
N ASP A 112 -14.72 -16.99 -7.28
CA ASP A 112 -16.18 -16.95 -7.18
C ASP A 112 -16.66 -15.69 -6.44
N ALA A 113 -16.06 -15.38 -5.29
CA ALA A 113 -16.39 -14.20 -4.50
C ALA A 113 -16.08 -12.91 -5.27
N SER A 114 -14.98 -12.88 -6.02
CA SER A 114 -14.62 -11.71 -6.82
C SER A 114 -15.52 -11.52 -8.04
N SER A 115 -15.89 -12.61 -8.71
CA SER A 115 -16.87 -12.59 -9.82
C SER A 115 -18.20 -12.02 -9.36
N GLN A 116 -18.62 -12.37 -8.14
CA GLN A 116 -19.82 -11.80 -7.54
C GLN A 116 -19.69 -10.28 -7.27
N VAL A 117 -18.52 -9.81 -6.82
CA VAL A 117 -18.25 -8.36 -6.70
C VAL A 117 -18.35 -7.69 -8.06
N ALA A 118 -17.73 -8.22 -9.12
CA ALA A 118 -17.80 -7.66 -10.47
C ALA A 118 -19.24 -7.53 -10.97
N SER A 119 -20.04 -8.60 -10.86
CA SER A 119 -21.45 -8.59 -11.24
C SER A 119 -22.27 -7.53 -10.48
N GLN A 120 -22.02 -7.37 -9.19
CA GLN A 120 -22.68 -6.34 -8.37
C GLN A 120 -22.22 -4.92 -8.72
N LEU A 121 -20.95 -4.72 -9.09
CA LEU A 121 -20.44 -3.44 -9.59
C LEU A 121 -21.09 -3.09 -10.94
N ASP A 122 -21.14 -4.04 -11.86
CA ASP A 122 -21.64 -3.84 -13.23
C ASP A 122 -23.16 -3.62 -13.29
N SER A 123 -23.92 -4.22 -12.37
CA SER A 123 -25.38 -4.01 -12.29
C SER A 123 -25.80 -2.68 -11.64
N GLY A 124 -24.86 -1.81 -11.25
CA GLY A 124 -25.17 -0.57 -10.53
C GLY A 124 -25.58 -0.77 -9.06
N SER A 125 -25.70 -2.03 -8.61
CA SER A 125 -25.92 -2.42 -7.21
C SER A 125 -24.68 -2.18 -6.32
N GLY A 126 -23.57 -1.70 -6.91
CA GLY A 126 -22.30 -1.37 -6.28
C GLY A 126 -22.33 -0.18 -5.30
N GLY A 127 -23.48 0.50 -5.13
CA GLY A 127 -23.66 1.61 -4.20
C GLY A 127 -23.28 1.33 -2.74
N GLY A 128 -23.10 0.06 -2.36
CA GLY A 128 -22.62 -0.36 -1.04
C GLY A 128 -21.08 -0.36 -0.85
N LEU A 129 -20.27 -0.28 -1.92
CA LEU A 129 -18.81 -0.31 -1.79
C LEU A 129 -18.25 1.11 -1.74
N SER A 130 -17.69 1.53 -0.60
CA SER A 130 -16.97 2.83 -0.53
C SER A 130 -15.70 2.81 -1.40
N LEU A 131 -15.13 3.97 -1.74
CA LEU A 131 -13.86 4.03 -2.48
C LEU A 131 -12.74 3.32 -1.71
N ARG A 132 -12.81 3.36 -0.37
CA ARG A 132 -11.93 2.59 0.50
C ARG A 132 -12.11 1.09 0.29
N GLY A 133 -13.36 0.64 0.24
CA GLY A 133 -13.70 -0.76 -0.04
C GLY A 133 -13.18 -1.21 -1.41
N LEU A 134 -13.28 -0.36 -2.44
CA LEU A 134 -12.72 -0.64 -3.77
C LEU A 134 -11.19 -0.73 -3.74
N ALA A 135 -10.52 0.16 -3.01
CA ALA A 135 -9.06 0.13 -2.84
C ALA A 135 -8.59 -1.11 -2.05
N ASP A 136 -9.25 -1.42 -0.93
CA ASP A 136 -8.98 -2.62 -0.12
C ASP A 136 -9.22 -3.89 -0.95
N PHE A 137 -10.27 -3.90 -1.78
CA PHE A 137 -10.60 -4.99 -2.70
C PHE A 137 -9.54 -5.17 -3.80
N ALA A 138 -9.20 -4.10 -4.53
CA ALA A 138 -8.18 -4.15 -5.57
C ALA A 138 -6.82 -4.60 -5.00
N TRP A 139 -6.45 -4.09 -3.82
CA TRP A 139 -5.25 -4.54 -3.12
C TRP A 139 -5.32 -6.04 -2.78
N ALA A 140 -6.43 -6.51 -2.23
CA ALA A 140 -6.61 -7.91 -1.87
C ALA A 140 -6.55 -8.83 -3.10
N LEU A 141 -7.13 -8.41 -4.21
CA LEU A 141 -7.11 -9.12 -5.48
C LEU A 141 -5.68 -9.26 -6.03
N GLY A 142 -4.93 -8.15 -6.07
CA GLY A 142 -3.51 -8.16 -6.48
C GLY A 142 -2.60 -8.85 -5.46
N ALA A 143 -3.05 -8.99 -4.21
CA ALA A 143 -2.40 -9.79 -3.20
C ALA A 143 -2.68 -11.30 -3.39
N SER A 144 -3.86 -11.68 -3.89
CA SER A 144 -4.23 -13.08 -4.08
C SER A 144 -3.80 -13.69 -5.41
N SER A 145 -3.51 -12.87 -6.42
CA SER A 145 -3.02 -13.37 -7.71
C SER A 145 -1.66 -14.06 -7.51
N SER A 146 -1.63 -15.37 -7.72
CA SER A 146 -0.37 -16.10 -7.86
C SER A 146 0.35 -15.54 -9.08
N PHE A 147 1.66 -15.38 -9.00
CA PHE A 147 2.47 -14.82 -10.09
C PHE A 147 2.59 -15.80 -11.28
N GLY A 148 1.49 -16.04 -12.01
CA GLY A 148 1.40 -16.94 -13.16
C GLY A 148 0.47 -16.40 -14.26
N ALA A 149 0.86 -16.57 -15.53
CA ALA A 149 0.16 -15.97 -16.67
C ALA A 149 -1.25 -16.55 -16.95
N ALA A 150 -1.50 -17.82 -16.59
CA ALA A 150 -2.79 -18.47 -16.85
C ALA A 150 -3.90 -17.98 -15.90
N GLU A 151 -3.60 -17.82 -14.61
CA GLU A 151 -4.55 -17.27 -13.62
C GLU A 151 -4.83 -15.78 -13.84
N ALA A 152 -3.93 -15.09 -14.54
CA ALA A 152 -4.06 -13.67 -14.85
C ALA A 152 -5.20 -13.40 -15.86
N GLU A 153 -5.38 -14.26 -16.87
CA GLU A 153 -6.44 -14.09 -17.88
C GLU A 153 -7.85 -14.31 -17.30
N GLU A 154 -8.03 -15.24 -16.37
CA GLU A 154 -9.31 -15.50 -15.71
C GLU A 154 -9.78 -14.30 -14.87
N LEU A 155 -8.84 -13.52 -14.32
CA LEU A 155 -9.14 -12.32 -13.53
C LEU A 155 -9.28 -11.05 -14.37
N LEU A 156 -9.11 -11.11 -15.70
CA LEU A 156 -9.20 -9.94 -16.57
C LEU A 156 -10.55 -9.21 -16.47
N PRO A 157 -11.72 -9.89 -16.57
CA PRO A 157 -13.02 -9.20 -16.49
C PRO A 157 -13.21 -8.47 -15.17
N LEU A 158 -12.65 -9.02 -14.10
CA LEU A 158 -12.71 -8.45 -12.77
C LEU A 158 -11.88 -7.17 -12.66
N TRP A 159 -10.65 -7.16 -13.19
CA TRP A 159 -9.81 -5.97 -13.24
C TRP A 159 -10.43 -4.86 -14.10
N GLU A 160 -11.15 -5.22 -15.16
CA GLU A 160 -11.93 -4.27 -15.94
C GLU A 160 -13.08 -3.65 -15.12
N SER A 161 -13.88 -4.45 -14.40
CA SER A 161 -14.97 -3.94 -13.58
C SER A 161 -14.48 -3.05 -12.42
N VAL A 162 -13.33 -3.38 -11.80
CA VAL A 162 -12.68 -2.50 -10.79
C VAL A 162 -12.32 -1.14 -11.37
N GLN A 163 -11.72 -1.13 -12.56
CA GLN A 163 -11.29 0.10 -13.23
C GLN A 163 -12.46 0.91 -13.76
N ARG A 164 -13.49 0.26 -14.31
CA ARG A 164 -14.75 0.88 -14.75
C ARG A 164 -15.46 1.57 -13.59
N GLU A 165 -15.54 0.91 -12.44
CA GLU A 165 -16.12 1.51 -11.23
C GLU A 165 -15.29 2.68 -10.70
N LEU A 166 -13.95 2.60 -10.75
CA LEU A 166 -13.09 3.74 -10.42
C LEU A 166 -13.37 4.91 -11.38
N LEU A 167 -13.37 4.67 -12.69
CA LEU A 167 -13.66 5.68 -13.71
C LEU A 167 -15.00 6.36 -13.46
N ARG A 168 -16.07 5.60 -13.22
CA ARG A 168 -17.41 6.12 -12.91
C ARG A 168 -17.37 7.10 -11.73
N ARG A 169 -16.71 6.72 -10.63
CA ARG A 169 -16.56 7.57 -9.43
C ARG A 169 -15.73 8.82 -9.66
N LEU A 170 -14.73 8.74 -10.54
CA LEU A 170 -13.91 9.91 -10.90
C LEU A 170 -14.69 10.88 -11.81
N GLN A 171 -15.56 10.36 -12.69
CA GLN A 171 -16.41 11.17 -13.56
C GLN A 171 -17.54 11.88 -12.80
N GLU A 172 -18.09 11.24 -11.77
CA GLU A 172 -19.14 11.80 -10.92
C GLU A 172 -18.64 12.93 -9.99
N ARG A 173 -17.32 13.17 -9.92
CA ARG A 173 -16.74 14.17 -9.04
C ARG A 173 -16.28 15.40 -9.79
N ALA A 174 -16.77 16.55 -9.35
CA ALA A 174 -16.32 17.84 -9.81
C ALA A 174 -15.08 18.27 -9.02
N PRO A 175 -14.08 18.94 -9.62
CA PRO A 175 -12.96 19.52 -8.88
C PRO A 175 -13.39 20.44 -7.73
N GLU A 176 -14.54 21.11 -7.87
CA GLU A 176 -15.15 22.00 -6.90
C GLU A 176 -15.58 21.27 -5.61
N ASP A 177 -15.89 19.97 -5.68
CA ASP A 177 -16.30 19.14 -4.53
C ASP A 177 -15.23 19.09 -3.43
N PHE A 178 -13.98 19.41 -3.78
CA PHE A 178 -12.83 19.34 -2.90
C PHE A 178 -12.36 20.71 -2.40
N ALA A 179 -12.88 21.80 -2.96
CA ALA A 179 -12.47 23.16 -2.59
C ALA A 179 -12.79 23.49 -1.12
N SER A 180 -13.81 22.84 -0.54
CA SER A 180 -14.24 23.00 0.85
C SER A 180 -13.71 21.90 1.80
N LYS A 181 -12.94 20.94 1.28
CA LYS A 181 -12.50 19.75 2.03
C LYS A 181 -11.19 19.97 2.76
N ALA A 182 -11.02 19.31 3.91
CA ALA A 182 -9.75 19.34 4.62
C ALA A 182 -8.65 18.66 3.77
N PRO A 183 -7.37 19.12 3.83
CA PRO A 183 -6.27 18.50 3.07
C PRO A 183 -6.12 17.01 3.31
N ALA A 184 -6.38 16.57 4.55
CA ALA A 184 -6.36 15.15 4.90
C ALA A 184 -7.42 14.35 4.13
N GLU A 185 -8.63 14.89 3.92
CA GLU A 185 -9.68 14.22 3.14
C GLU A 185 -9.29 14.12 1.65
N VAL A 186 -8.66 15.17 1.10
CA VAL A 186 -8.18 15.16 -0.29
C VAL A 186 -7.05 14.14 -0.48
N ALA A 187 -6.06 14.15 0.41
CA ALA A 187 -4.95 13.19 0.40
C ALA A 187 -5.45 11.74 0.60
N ASP A 188 -6.42 11.54 1.48
CA ASP A 188 -7.05 10.25 1.76
C ASP A 188 -7.86 9.72 0.55
N PHE A 189 -8.53 10.61 -0.20
CA PHE A 189 -9.16 10.29 -1.48
C PHE A 189 -8.11 9.89 -2.53
N ALA A 190 -7.11 10.74 -2.76
CA ALA A 190 -6.06 10.51 -3.75
C ALA A 190 -5.30 9.21 -3.48
N SER A 191 -4.97 8.93 -2.21
CA SER A 191 -4.33 7.69 -1.77
C SER A 191 -5.12 6.44 -2.19
N LYS A 192 -6.45 6.44 -2.05
CA LYS A 192 -7.28 5.30 -2.47
C LYS A 192 -7.28 5.08 -3.97
N VAL A 193 -7.35 6.17 -4.74
CA VAL A 193 -7.24 6.12 -6.21
C VAL A 193 -5.90 5.49 -6.59
N LEU A 194 -4.80 5.99 -6.00
CA LEU A 194 -3.46 5.48 -6.25
C LEU A 194 -3.29 4.00 -5.85
N VAL A 195 -3.93 3.54 -4.77
CA VAL A 195 -3.92 2.12 -4.36
C VAL A 195 -4.58 1.23 -5.42
N VAL A 196 -5.74 1.63 -5.96
CA VAL A 196 -6.41 0.87 -7.03
C VAL A 196 -5.50 0.78 -8.26
N LEU A 197 -4.93 1.91 -8.69
CA LEU A 197 -4.02 1.94 -9.85
C LEU A 197 -2.76 1.10 -9.64
N SER A 198 -2.18 1.17 -8.44
CA SER A 198 -1.02 0.37 -8.04
C SER A 198 -1.31 -1.13 -8.13
N ALA A 199 -2.47 -1.56 -7.61
CA ALA A 199 -2.88 -2.96 -7.66
C ALA A 199 -3.11 -3.45 -9.11
N CYS A 200 -3.74 -2.62 -9.95
CA CYS A 200 -3.94 -2.91 -11.37
C CYS A 200 -2.59 -3.04 -12.10
N ASN A 201 -1.66 -2.09 -11.87
CA ASN A 201 -0.33 -2.08 -12.49
C ASN A 201 0.49 -3.31 -12.09
N LEU A 202 0.53 -3.62 -10.79
CA LEU A 202 1.29 -4.75 -10.28
C LEU A 202 0.77 -6.09 -10.80
N SER A 203 -0.54 -6.18 -11.04
CA SER A 203 -1.19 -7.35 -11.62
C SER A 203 -1.05 -7.42 -13.15
N GLY A 204 -0.47 -6.39 -13.79
CA GLY A 204 -0.30 -6.33 -15.25
C GLY A 204 -1.54 -5.87 -16.02
N PHE A 205 -2.58 -5.37 -15.34
CA PHE A 205 -3.88 -5.03 -15.92
C PHE A 205 -4.27 -3.58 -15.63
N LEU A 206 -3.45 -2.63 -16.07
CA LEU A 206 -3.74 -1.20 -15.95
C LEU A 206 -4.09 -0.61 -17.32
N LEU A 207 -5.30 -0.07 -17.44
CA LEU A 207 -5.79 0.56 -18.66
C LEU A 207 -5.32 2.01 -18.76
N ASP A 208 -4.83 2.40 -19.94
CA ASP A 208 -4.37 3.77 -20.21
C ASP A 208 -5.48 4.81 -19.97
N GLY A 209 -6.72 4.50 -20.36
CA GLY A 209 -7.88 5.37 -20.12
C GLY A 209 -8.12 5.66 -18.64
N THR A 210 -7.93 4.65 -17.78
CA THR A 210 -8.03 4.79 -16.32
C THR A 210 -6.93 5.68 -15.77
N VAL A 211 -5.70 5.53 -16.26
CA VAL A 211 -4.57 6.41 -15.89
C VAL A 211 -4.82 7.85 -16.30
N GLN A 212 -5.32 8.08 -17.51
CA GLN A 212 -5.55 9.40 -18.07
C GLN A 212 -6.60 10.18 -17.27
N LEU A 213 -7.75 9.56 -16.98
CA LEU A 213 -8.78 10.22 -16.17
C LEU A 213 -8.30 10.44 -14.73
N ALA A 214 -7.66 9.44 -14.11
CA ALA A 214 -7.11 9.58 -12.77
C ALA A 214 -6.09 10.74 -12.71
N ARG A 215 -5.23 10.87 -13.72
CA ARG A 215 -4.30 11.99 -13.85
C ARG A 215 -5.03 13.32 -13.89
N GLN A 216 -6.05 13.46 -14.74
CA GLN A 216 -6.82 14.70 -14.86
C GLN A 216 -7.46 15.09 -13.52
N THR A 217 -8.08 14.14 -12.83
CA THR A 217 -8.68 14.36 -11.50
C THR A 217 -7.62 14.77 -10.47
N LEU A 218 -6.54 13.99 -10.34
CA LEU A 218 -5.47 14.22 -9.37
C LEU A 218 -4.75 15.57 -9.57
N LEU A 219 -4.46 15.94 -10.81
CA LEU A 219 -3.90 17.26 -11.14
C LEU A 219 -4.86 18.39 -10.78
N SER A 220 -6.17 18.19 -11.00
CA SER A 220 -7.17 19.20 -10.67
C SER A 220 -7.31 19.38 -9.16
N LEU A 221 -7.24 18.29 -8.39
CA LEU A 221 -7.14 18.32 -6.93
C LEU A 221 -5.91 19.08 -6.45
N GLY A 222 -4.75 18.77 -7.03
CA GLY A 222 -3.51 19.46 -6.69
C GLY A 222 -3.59 20.96 -6.94
N ARG A 223 -4.10 21.38 -8.11
CA ARG A 223 -4.32 22.80 -8.41
C ARG A 223 -5.33 23.46 -7.45
N ALA A 224 -6.38 22.76 -7.04
CA ALA A 224 -7.34 23.28 -6.08
C ALA A 224 -6.69 23.53 -4.71
N LEU A 225 -5.93 22.56 -4.19
CA LEU A 225 -5.15 22.71 -2.95
C LEU A 225 -4.15 23.86 -3.05
N GLN A 226 -3.45 23.97 -4.19
CA GLN A 226 -2.50 25.05 -4.43
C GLN A 226 -3.17 26.42 -4.33
N ARG A 227 -4.37 26.61 -4.90
CA ARG A 227 -5.12 27.88 -4.81
C ARG A 227 -5.56 28.20 -3.38
N LEU A 228 -5.99 27.19 -2.62
CA LEU A 228 -6.39 27.35 -1.21
C LEU A 228 -5.22 27.69 -0.28
N ARG A 229 -3.99 27.45 -0.72
CA ARG A 229 -2.76 27.65 0.06
C ARG A 229 -1.86 28.75 -0.50
N ALA A 230 -2.18 29.28 -1.68
CA ALA A 230 -1.48 30.41 -2.25
C ALA A 230 -1.62 31.61 -1.32
N PRO A 231 -0.53 32.34 -1.03
CA PRO A 231 -0.62 33.55 -0.23
C PRO A 231 -1.58 34.55 -0.89
N GLN A 232 -2.54 35.06 -0.11
CA GLN A 232 -3.58 36.01 -0.54
C GLN A 232 -3.03 37.38 -1.01
N ARG A 233 -1.72 37.62 -0.86
CA ARG A 233 -1.02 38.82 -1.36
C ARG A 233 0.27 38.42 -2.04
N SER A 234 0.38 38.76 -3.33
CA SER A 234 1.64 38.86 -4.06
C SER A 234 2.45 40.02 -3.51
N GLU A 235 3.14 39.82 -2.40
CA GLU A 235 4.47 40.42 -2.31
C GLU A 235 5.34 39.48 -3.12
N THR A 236 5.78 39.91 -4.29
CA THR A 236 6.89 39.27 -4.98
C THR A 236 8.10 39.51 -4.08
N PRO A 237 8.56 38.54 -3.25
CA PRO A 237 9.90 38.71 -2.73
C PRO A 237 10.76 38.59 -3.99
N GLY A 238 11.66 39.55 -4.21
CA GLY A 238 12.62 39.45 -5.30
C GLY A 238 13.16 38.03 -5.37
N LEU A 239 13.36 37.52 -6.58
CA LEU A 239 14.23 36.38 -6.79
C LEU A 239 15.54 36.74 -6.06
N ALA A 240 15.66 36.40 -4.77
CA ALA A 240 16.94 36.10 -4.20
C ALA A 240 17.40 34.98 -5.10
N GLU A 241 18.22 35.34 -6.07
CA GLU A 241 18.85 34.44 -6.99
C GLU A 241 19.36 33.32 -6.12
N TRP A 242 18.70 32.18 -6.20
CA TRP A 242 19.24 30.97 -5.65
C TRP A 242 20.53 30.80 -6.44
N GLN A 243 21.65 31.18 -5.82
CA GLN A 243 22.95 30.79 -6.29
C GLN A 243 22.87 29.28 -6.29
N ARG A 244 22.82 28.68 -7.49
CA ARG A 244 23.13 27.26 -7.65
C ARG A 244 24.33 27.03 -6.75
N ALA A 245 24.26 26.02 -5.89
CA ALA A 245 25.42 25.60 -5.11
C ALA A 245 26.49 25.08 -6.09
N GLU A 246 27.13 25.99 -6.80
CA GLU A 246 28.34 25.81 -7.58
C GLU A 246 29.48 25.95 -6.57
N GLY A 247 29.59 24.92 -5.75
CA GLY A 247 30.65 24.72 -4.79
C GLY A 247 30.96 23.22 -4.71
N PRO A 248 32.19 22.84 -4.33
CA PRO A 248 32.51 21.44 -4.09
C PRO A 248 31.54 20.88 -3.05
N ALA A 249 30.99 19.69 -3.31
CA ALA A 249 30.03 19.06 -2.41
C ALA A 249 30.67 18.88 -1.03
N THR A 250 30.07 19.47 0.01
CA THR A 250 30.46 19.18 1.39
C THR A 250 30.21 17.70 1.66
N PRO A 251 31.24 16.89 1.98
CA PRO A 251 31.06 15.47 2.21
C PRO A 251 30.02 15.22 3.30
N GLY A 252 29.08 14.29 3.04
CA GLY A 252 28.04 13.93 4.01
C GLY A 252 26.86 14.89 4.12
N GLN A 253 26.77 15.93 3.28
CA GLN A 253 25.63 16.85 3.24
C GLN A 253 24.73 16.59 2.02
N PRO A 254 23.40 16.79 2.13
CA PRO A 254 22.49 16.73 0.99
C PRO A 254 22.80 17.78 -0.07
N ARG A 255 22.48 17.46 -1.32
CA ARG A 255 22.71 18.36 -2.46
C ARG A 255 21.53 18.37 -3.41
N VAL A 256 21.16 19.54 -3.93
CA VAL A 256 20.23 19.66 -5.05
C VAL A 256 20.97 19.33 -6.35
N VAL A 257 20.49 18.31 -7.07
CA VAL A 257 21.04 17.86 -8.36
C VAL A 257 20.29 18.50 -9.52
N LEU A 258 18.97 18.68 -9.37
CA LEU A 258 18.11 19.32 -10.35
C LEU A 258 17.06 20.16 -9.64
N ASP A 259 16.85 21.37 -10.14
CA ASP A 259 15.79 22.27 -9.71
C ASP A 259 14.92 22.61 -10.92
N LEU A 260 13.66 22.20 -10.87
CA LEU A 260 12.63 22.57 -11.85
C LEU A 260 11.57 23.46 -11.17
N ALA A 261 10.70 24.05 -11.99
CA ALA A 261 9.67 24.97 -11.50
C ALA A 261 8.77 24.36 -10.41
N ASP A 262 8.47 23.07 -10.50
CA ASP A 262 7.49 22.37 -9.68
C ASP A 262 8.07 21.16 -8.90
N MET A 263 9.36 20.85 -9.07
CA MET A 263 10.02 19.72 -8.39
C MET A 263 11.53 19.93 -8.17
N LEU A 264 12.10 19.16 -7.25
CA LEU A 264 13.53 19.02 -6.98
C LEU A 264 13.97 17.57 -7.09
N VAL A 265 15.22 17.37 -7.51
CA VAL A 265 15.97 16.12 -7.29
C VAL A 265 17.07 16.41 -6.27
N VAL A 266 17.02 15.71 -5.14
CA VAL A 266 18.00 15.83 -4.05
C VAL A 266 18.84 14.56 -3.98
N GLN A 267 20.15 14.69 -3.97
CA GLN A 267 21.06 13.62 -3.62
C GLN A 267 21.17 13.54 -2.09
N LYS A 268 20.58 12.50 -1.51
CA LYS A 268 20.64 12.17 -0.09
C LYS A 268 21.93 11.39 0.22
N PRO A 269 22.77 11.83 1.17
CA PRO A 269 23.86 11.02 1.70
C PRO A 269 23.36 9.97 2.71
N PRO A 270 24.19 8.99 3.10
CA PRO A 270 23.91 8.12 4.25
C PRO A 270 23.77 8.93 5.55
N GLY A 271 22.98 8.44 6.50
CA GLY A 271 22.78 9.06 7.82
C GLY A 271 21.67 10.11 7.89
N TRP A 272 21.06 10.47 6.75
CA TRP A 272 19.93 11.39 6.67
C TRP A 272 18.59 10.65 6.57
N GLN A 273 17.60 11.07 7.35
CA GLN A 273 16.25 10.51 7.33
C GLN A 273 15.37 11.22 6.28
N VAL A 274 14.63 10.45 5.50
CA VAL A 274 13.51 10.98 4.68
C VAL A 274 12.24 10.96 5.52
N ASP A 275 11.49 12.05 5.53
CA ASP A 275 10.22 12.13 6.26
C ASP A 275 9.23 11.06 5.78
N ASP A 276 8.78 10.22 6.70
CA ASP A 276 7.83 9.14 6.45
C ASP A 276 6.51 9.29 7.21
N GLY A 277 6.23 10.52 7.67
CA GLY A 277 5.06 10.86 8.47
C GLY A 277 5.21 10.56 9.96
N LYS A 278 6.35 10.01 10.42
CA LYS A 278 6.70 9.93 11.83
C LYS A 278 7.61 11.11 12.22
N ASP A 279 7.21 11.85 13.24
CA ASP A 279 8.00 12.98 13.77
C ASP A 279 9.13 12.52 14.71
N GLU A 280 9.20 11.23 15.06
CA GLU A 280 10.32 10.67 15.83
C GLU A 280 11.57 10.49 14.96
N PRO A 281 12.78 10.89 15.44
CA PRO A 281 14.03 10.65 14.73
C PRO A 281 14.35 9.16 14.65
N ASP A 282 14.87 8.72 13.52
CA ASP A 282 15.40 7.35 13.34
C ASP A 282 16.71 7.19 14.15
N PRO A 283 16.89 6.09 14.93
CA PRO A 283 18.10 5.87 15.72
C PRO A 283 19.38 5.75 14.88
N ASP A 284 19.27 5.36 13.61
CA ASP A 284 20.42 5.27 12.69
C ASP A 284 20.75 6.63 12.04
N ALA A 285 19.94 7.67 12.30
CA ALA A 285 20.23 9.01 11.81
C ALA A 285 21.49 9.57 12.48
N GLY A 286 22.20 10.45 11.78
CA GLY A 286 23.42 11.09 12.27
C GLY A 286 23.22 11.79 13.63
N ARG A 287 24.32 12.26 14.24
CA ARG A 287 24.38 12.80 15.63
C ARG A 287 23.35 13.90 16.02
N GLY A 288 22.51 14.37 15.10
CA GLY A 288 21.40 15.30 15.34
C GLY A 288 20.02 14.88 14.80
N GLY A 289 19.81 13.65 14.32
CA GLY A 289 18.52 13.26 13.73
C GLY A 289 18.18 14.03 12.44
N GLU A 290 19.20 14.29 11.61
CA GLU A 290 19.11 15.19 10.46
C GLU A 290 18.07 14.70 9.44
N ARG A 291 17.04 15.54 9.21
CA ARG A 291 15.93 15.27 8.28
C ARG A 291 16.16 15.96 6.96
N LEU A 292 15.88 15.24 5.88
CA LEU A 292 15.97 15.80 4.54
C LEU A 292 14.97 16.93 4.31
N SER A 293 13.81 16.93 4.99
CA SER A 293 12.87 18.07 4.97
C SER A 293 13.48 19.36 5.52
N SER A 294 14.27 19.30 6.60
CA SER A 294 14.91 20.48 7.18
C SER A 294 15.87 21.12 6.18
N PHE A 295 16.63 20.31 5.45
CA PHE A 295 17.48 20.77 4.35
C PHE A 295 16.63 21.43 3.24
N VAL A 296 15.59 20.76 2.75
CA VAL A 296 14.75 21.31 1.67
C VAL A 296 14.05 22.61 2.08
N GLN A 297 13.51 22.68 3.29
CA GLN A 297 12.84 23.87 3.82
C GLN A 297 13.79 25.05 4.06
N SER A 298 15.08 24.77 4.33
CA SER A 298 16.11 25.81 4.41
C SER A 298 16.38 26.47 3.05
N LEU A 299 16.17 25.74 1.95
CA LEU A 299 16.36 26.22 0.59
C LEU A 299 15.08 26.85 0.02
N LEU A 300 13.92 26.26 0.34
CA LEU A 300 12.62 26.61 -0.19
C LEU A 300 11.67 27.03 0.94
N PRO A 301 11.40 28.34 1.10
CA PRO A 301 10.53 28.82 2.17
C PRO A 301 9.12 28.24 2.07
N VAL A 302 8.62 27.64 3.16
CA VAL A 302 7.27 27.04 3.24
C VAL A 302 6.16 28.05 2.92
N LYS A 303 6.36 29.34 3.22
CA LYS A 303 5.41 30.41 2.86
C LYS A 303 5.19 30.49 1.34
N ARG A 304 6.22 30.21 0.54
CA ARG A 304 6.15 30.17 -0.93
C ARG A 304 5.75 28.78 -1.44
N TRP A 305 6.15 27.73 -0.73
CA TRP A 305 5.91 26.34 -1.10
C TRP A 305 5.20 25.58 0.04
N PRO A 306 3.88 25.77 0.22
CA PRO A 306 3.15 25.29 1.39
C PRO A 306 3.22 23.78 1.61
N ILE A 307 3.29 23.00 0.53
CA ILE A 307 3.37 21.53 0.58
C ILE A 307 4.57 21.04 1.42
N LEU A 308 5.68 21.80 1.45
CA LEU A 308 6.88 21.45 2.21
C LEU A 308 6.65 21.48 3.72
N GLY A 309 5.63 22.20 4.19
CA GLY A 309 5.22 22.24 5.59
C GLY A 309 4.19 21.16 5.97
N GLU A 310 3.57 20.49 5.00
CA GLU A 310 2.44 19.59 5.25
C GLU A 310 2.85 18.12 5.34
N THR A 311 2.67 17.52 6.51
CA THR A 311 2.91 16.08 6.73
C THR A 311 1.94 15.18 5.97
N THR A 312 0.70 15.64 5.72
CA THR A 312 -0.31 14.92 4.92
C THR A 312 0.14 14.67 3.48
N HIS A 313 1.04 15.50 2.95
CA HIS A 313 1.65 15.37 1.63
C HIS A 313 3.15 15.03 1.73
N GLN A 314 3.56 14.41 2.85
CA GLN A 314 4.94 13.99 3.09
C GLN A 314 5.97 15.10 2.87
N ARG A 315 5.60 16.37 3.14
CA ARG A 315 6.46 17.54 2.90
C ARG A 315 6.97 17.62 1.44
N GLY A 316 6.19 17.09 0.49
CA GLY A 316 6.53 17.01 -0.94
C GLY A 316 7.33 15.76 -1.35
N PHE A 317 7.84 14.95 -0.42
CA PHE A 317 8.61 13.75 -0.75
C PHE A 317 7.76 12.68 -1.45
N ILE A 318 8.27 12.16 -2.57
CA ILE A 318 7.53 11.18 -3.39
C ILE A 318 7.80 9.73 -2.95
N HIS A 319 9.04 9.45 -2.57
CA HIS A 319 9.50 8.15 -2.12
C HIS A 319 10.58 8.32 -1.04
N ARG A 320 10.86 7.25 -0.29
CA ARG A 320 11.87 7.23 0.77
C ARG A 320 13.09 6.40 0.38
N LEU A 321 14.20 6.71 1.04
CA LEU A 321 15.38 5.85 1.15
C LEU A 321 15.64 5.64 2.63
N ASP A 322 16.05 4.44 3.00
CA ASP A 322 16.44 4.15 4.38
C ASP A 322 17.63 5.01 4.79
N VAL A 323 17.77 5.27 6.08
CA VAL A 323 18.80 6.15 6.62
C VAL A 323 20.21 5.83 6.11
N PRO A 324 20.71 4.57 6.14
CA PRO A 324 22.05 4.25 5.62
C PRO A 324 22.14 4.32 4.10
N THR A 325 21.02 4.35 3.38
CA THR A 325 21.01 4.35 1.91
C THR A 325 21.26 5.75 1.37
N SER A 326 22.19 5.90 0.43
CA SER A 326 22.39 7.13 -0.33
C SER A 326 21.70 7.06 -1.70
N GLY A 327 21.39 8.20 -2.30
CA GLY A 327 20.84 8.22 -3.66
C GLY A 327 19.98 9.43 -3.95
N LEU A 328 19.32 9.40 -5.10
CA LEU A 328 18.44 10.47 -5.55
C LEU A 328 17.05 10.33 -4.92
N ILE A 329 16.47 11.45 -4.51
CA ILE A 329 15.11 11.58 -3.97
C ILE A 329 14.38 12.67 -4.74
N LEU A 330 13.15 12.39 -5.15
CA LEU A 330 12.26 13.39 -5.75
C LEU A 330 11.42 14.10 -4.68
N VAL A 331 11.33 15.42 -4.83
CA VAL A 331 10.53 16.30 -3.96
C VAL A 331 9.66 17.20 -4.83
N ALA A 332 8.34 17.13 -4.67
CA ALA A 332 7.42 18.05 -5.30
C ALA A 332 7.37 19.39 -4.55
N LYS A 333 7.35 20.50 -5.31
CA LYS A 333 7.16 21.85 -4.79
C LYS A 333 5.69 22.28 -4.82
N THR A 334 4.88 21.67 -5.69
CA THR A 334 3.44 21.93 -5.83
C THR A 334 2.62 20.66 -5.64
N TYR A 335 1.34 20.81 -5.28
CA TYR A 335 0.43 19.68 -5.02
C TYR A 335 0.07 18.89 -6.29
N ASP A 336 -0.06 19.56 -7.43
CA ASP A 336 -0.33 18.88 -8.70
C ASP A 336 0.89 18.07 -9.18
N ALA A 337 2.10 18.61 -9.06
CA ALA A 337 3.33 17.85 -9.28
C ALA A 337 3.45 16.67 -8.30
N TYR A 338 3.10 16.85 -7.02
CA TYR A 338 3.09 15.77 -6.04
C TYR A 338 2.19 14.61 -6.48
N TYR A 339 0.95 14.89 -6.86
CA TYR A 339 0.03 13.84 -7.30
C TYR A 339 0.40 13.24 -8.65
N ASP A 340 0.96 14.02 -9.58
CA ASP A 340 1.47 13.49 -10.85
C ASP A 340 2.64 12.53 -10.63
N LEU A 341 3.59 12.90 -9.77
CA LEU A 341 4.75 12.06 -9.45
C LEU A 341 4.33 10.81 -8.68
N GLN A 342 3.36 10.90 -7.76
CA GLN A 342 2.76 9.72 -7.11
C GLN A 342 2.06 8.81 -8.13
N LEU A 343 1.34 9.37 -9.09
CA LEU A 343 0.72 8.61 -10.17
C LEU A 343 1.79 7.89 -11.02
N GLN A 344 2.83 8.59 -11.45
CA GLN A 344 3.93 8.01 -12.21
C GLN A 344 4.63 6.88 -11.42
N LEU A 345 4.76 7.04 -10.10
CA LEU A 345 5.32 6.02 -9.21
C LEU A 345 4.46 4.75 -9.19
N VAL A 346 3.15 4.86 -8.92
CA VAL A 346 2.27 3.68 -8.80
C VAL A 346 1.97 3.00 -10.14
N THR A 347 2.06 3.75 -11.24
CA THR A 347 1.87 3.23 -12.61
C THR A 347 3.16 2.74 -13.26
N GLY A 348 4.28 2.70 -12.52
CA GLY A 348 5.55 2.15 -13.01
C GLY A 348 6.26 3.00 -14.06
N LYS A 349 5.89 4.27 -14.21
CA LYS A 349 6.54 5.24 -15.12
C LYS A 349 7.80 5.88 -14.52
N MET A 350 8.05 5.65 -13.24
CA MET A 350 9.22 6.13 -12.50
C MET A 350 10.13 4.95 -12.06
N PRO A 351 10.92 4.36 -12.99
CA PRO A 351 11.83 3.28 -12.62
C PRO A 351 12.94 3.83 -11.72
N ARG A 352 13.30 3.07 -10.67
CA ARG A 352 14.37 3.45 -9.75
C ARG A 352 15.48 2.40 -9.81
N GLU A 353 16.70 2.85 -10.06
CA GLU A 353 17.87 1.98 -10.23
C GLU A 353 18.88 2.20 -9.11
N TYR A 354 19.44 1.10 -8.62
CA TYR A 354 20.43 1.11 -7.56
C TYR A 354 21.60 0.22 -7.90
N VAL A 355 22.77 0.58 -7.37
CA VAL A 355 23.95 -0.27 -7.36
C VAL A 355 24.16 -0.75 -5.94
N VAL A 356 24.30 -2.06 -5.76
CA VAL A 356 24.37 -2.70 -4.44
C VAL A 356 25.54 -3.69 -4.41
N LEU A 357 26.31 -3.68 -3.32
CA LEU A 357 27.28 -4.72 -3.00
C LEU A 357 26.66 -5.66 -1.97
N CYS A 358 26.54 -6.94 -2.31
CA CYS A 358 25.95 -7.96 -1.44
C CYS A 358 27.01 -9.00 -1.03
N HIS A 359 26.88 -9.56 0.17
CA HIS A 359 27.66 -10.73 0.57
C HIS A 359 27.22 -11.98 -0.20
N GLY A 360 28.17 -12.84 -0.52
CA GLY A 360 27.97 -14.11 -1.22
C GLY A 360 27.93 -14.01 -2.75
N TRP A 361 27.84 -15.17 -3.40
CA TRP A 361 27.76 -15.31 -4.86
C TRP A 361 26.29 -15.39 -5.29
N VAL A 362 25.76 -14.30 -5.81
CA VAL A 362 24.43 -14.29 -6.42
C VAL A 362 24.51 -14.97 -7.78
N ASN A 363 23.65 -15.96 -8.02
CA ASN A 363 23.60 -16.69 -9.29
C ASN A 363 23.34 -15.71 -10.46
N PRO A 364 24.25 -15.58 -11.45
CA PRO A 364 24.08 -14.67 -12.58
C PRO A 364 22.91 -15.00 -13.51
N LYS A 365 22.23 -16.13 -13.36
CA LYS A 365 20.98 -16.45 -14.08
C LYS A 365 19.74 -15.87 -13.39
N ARG A 366 19.84 -15.46 -12.11
CA ARG A 366 18.75 -14.78 -11.41
C ARG A 366 18.55 -13.38 -12.00
N ARG A 367 17.34 -13.10 -12.47
CA ARG A 367 16.96 -11.81 -13.07
C ARG A 367 15.96 -11.03 -12.23
N GLU A 368 15.28 -11.73 -11.32
CA GLU A 368 14.17 -11.17 -10.56
C GLU A 368 14.01 -11.90 -9.22
N ILE A 369 13.62 -11.13 -8.21
CA ILE A 369 13.14 -11.62 -6.93
C ILE A 369 11.72 -11.10 -6.77
N GLN A 370 10.79 -12.02 -6.57
CA GLN A 370 9.41 -11.74 -6.20
C GLN A 370 9.18 -12.30 -4.81
N ALA A 371 8.73 -11.47 -3.90
CA ALA A 371 8.43 -11.86 -2.54
C ALA A 371 7.37 -10.94 -1.96
N ARG A 372 6.61 -11.46 -1.01
CA ARG A 372 5.65 -10.68 -0.25
C ARG A 372 6.34 -10.17 1.01
N VAL A 373 6.42 -8.86 1.18
CA VAL A 373 7.18 -8.23 2.25
C VAL A 373 6.23 -7.59 3.25
N GLN A 374 6.38 -7.96 4.51
CA GLN A 374 5.62 -7.37 5.62
C GLN A 374 6.57 -6.64 6.55
N TRP A 375 6.13 -5.49 7.05
CA TRP A 375 6.75 -4.86 8.21
C TRP A 375 6.37 -5.61 9.49
N GLY A 376 7.34 -5.96 10.33
CA GLY A 376 7.04 -6.65 11.58
C GLY A 376 6.09 -5.85 12.47
N ALA A 377 5.19 -6.54 13.17
CA ALA A 377 4.10 -5.93 13.93
C ALA A 377 4.51 -5.39 15.33
N HIS A 378 5.77 -5.58 15.75
CA HIS A 378 6.21 -5.33 17.12
C HIS A 378 7.46 -4.45 17.20
N GLY A 379 7.27 -3.18 17.55
CA GLY A 379 8.35 -2.28 17.99
C GLY A 379 9.09 -1.54 16.88
N ARG A 380 9.93 -0.58 17.30
CA ARG A 380 10.71 0.32 16.43
C ARG A 380 11.79 -0.41 15.61
N ASP A 381 12.20 -1.61 16.04
CA ASP A 381 13.23 -2.46 15.39
C ASP A 381 12.64 -3.59 14.53
N ALA A 382 11.35 -3.49 14.20
CA ALA A 382 10.65 -4.55 13.47
C ALA A 382 11.15 -4.65 12.02
N ALA A 383 12.18 -5.48 11.79
CA ALA A 383 12.71 -5.77 10.48
C ALA A 383 11.60 -6.21 9.50
N SER A 384 11.74 -5.79 8.24
CA SER A 384 10.90 -6.32 7.17
C SER A 384 11.20 -7.80 6.97
N SER A 385 10.16 -8.62 6.83
CA SER A 385 10.28 -10.05 6.59
C SER A 385 9.48 -10.50 5.36
N VAL A 386 9.90 -11.61 4.77
CA VAL A 386 9.11 -12.27 3.74
C VAL A 386 7.98 -13.02 4.46
N SER A 387 6.74 -12.67 4.14
CA SER A 387 5.56 -13.28 4.72
C SER A 387 4.47 -13.41 3.67
N LEU A 388 3.72 -14.51 3.69
CA LEU A 388 2.58 -14.69 2.80
C LEU A 388 1.49 -13.60 3.01
N SER A 389 1.41 -13.01 4.20
CA SER A 389 0.54 -11.87 4.53
C SER A 389 1.15 -10.49 4.16
N GLY A 390 2.37 -10.46 3.62
CA GLY A 390 3.06 -9.25 3.20
C GLY A 390 2.50 -8.62 1.93
N ARG A 391 2.93 -7.39 1.63
CA ARG A 391 2.62 -6.72 0.37
C ARG A 391 3.44 -7.34 -0.77
N PRO A 392 2.84 -7.60 -1.95
CA PRO A 392 3.58 -8.09 -3.09
C PRO A 392 4.67 -7.09 -3.51
N SER A 393 5.90 -7.59 -3.67
CA SER A 393 7.08 -6.81 -4.04
C SER A 393 7.86 -7.53 -5.14
N ARG A 394 8.39 -6.76 -6.09
CA ARG A 394 9.14 -7.25 -7.24
C ARG A 394 10.41 -6.42 -7.41
N THR A 395 11.56 -7.09 -7.51
CA THR A 395 12.86 -6.45 -7.75
C THR A 395 13.55 -7.15 -8.90
N LYS A 396 13.87 -6.40 -9.95
CA LYS A 396 14.72 -6.89 -11.04
C LYS A 396 16.17 -6.70 -10.66
N LEU A 397 17.02 -7.65 -11.01
CA LEU A 397 18.45 -7.58 -10.71
C LEU A 397 19.30 -8.11 -11.87
N LYS A 398 20.50 -7.55 -11.97
CA LYS A 398 21.56 -8.00 -12.85
C LYS A 398 22.85 -8.06 -12.06
N VAL A 399 23.47 -9.23 -12.00
CA VAL A 399 24.83 -9.38 -11.46
C VAL A 399 25.79 -8.68 -12.43
N LEU A 400 26.55 -7.72 -11.90
CA LEU A 400 27.56 -6.97 -12.65
C LEU A 400 28.95 -7.59 -12.50
N ALA A 401 29.29 -8.02 -11.28
CA ALA A 401 30.57 -8.65 -10.98
C ALA A 401 30.48 -9.53 -9.73
N HIS A 402 31.41 -10.48 -9.62
CA HIS A 402 31.74 -11.20 -8.39
C HIS A 402 33.14 -10.81 -7.93
N ALA A 403 33.34 -10.71 -6.62
CA ALA A 403 34.63 -10.38 -6.04
C ALA A 403 34.91 -11.23 -4.80
N LEU A 404 36.19 -11.48 -4.54
CA LEU A 404 36.71 -12.04 -3.30
C LEU A 404 37.57 -10.98 -2.62
N LEU A 405 37.22 -10.61 -1.39
CA LEU A 405 37.97 -9.64 -0.59
C LEU A 405 38.11 -10.17 0.83
N GLY A 406 39.35 -10.28 1.33
CA GLY A 406 39.63 -10.80 2.68
C GLY A 406 39.10 -12.23 2.91
N GLY A 407 39.08 -13.06 1.87
CA GLY A 407 38.51 -14.43 1.92
C GLY A 407 36.97 -14.48 1.91
N GLN A 408 36.30 -13.34 1.87
CA GLN A 408 34.84 -13.27 1.77
C GLN A 408 34.38 -13.02 0.34
N ALA A 409 33.25 -13.62 -0.02
CA ALA A 409 32.64 -13.49 -1.32
C ALA A 409 31.66 -12.31 -1.37
N PHE A 410 31.63 -11.62 -2.51
CA PHE A 410 30.73 -10.51 -2.78
C PHE A 410 30.17 -10.54 -4.20
N SER A 411 28.99 -9.96 -4.37
CA SER A 411 28.35 -9.71 -5.67
C SER A 411 28.01 -8.24 -5.81
N LEU A 412 28.46 -7.61 -6.88
CA LEU A 412 28.01 -6.28 -7.29
C LEU A 412 26.77 -6.43 -8.17
N LEU A 413 25.67 -5.78 -7.82
CA LEU A 413 24.38 -5.87 -8.48
C LEU A 413 23.91 -4.50 -8.97
N ALA A 414 23.31 -4.46 -10.17
CA ALA A 414 22.35 -3.42 -10.52
C ALA A 414 20.95 -3.95 -10.20
N ILE A 415 20.16 -3.20 -9.46
CA ILE A 415 18.77 -3.54 -9.16
C ILE A 415 17.82 -2.45 -9.67
N ARG A 416 16.61 -2.85 -10.07
CA ARG A 416 15.54 -1.95 -10.51
C ARG A 416 14.22 -2.33 -9.83
N ILE A 417 13.51 -1.33 -9.32
CA ILE A 417 12.18 -1.44 -8.70
C ILE A 417 11.19 -0.45 -9.29
#